data_AF-A0AAN9V805-F1
#
_entry.id   AF-A0AAN9V805-F1
#
_cell.length_a   1.000
_cell.length_b   1.000
_cell.length_c   1.000
_cell.angle_alpha   90.00
_cell.angle_beta   90.00
_cell.angle_gamma   90.00
#
_symmetry.space_group_name_H-M   'P 1'
#
loop_
_entity.id
_entity.type
_entity.pdbx_description
1 polymer ?
#
loop_
_entity_poly.entity_id
_entity_poly.type
_entity_poly.pdbx_seq_one_letter_code
_entity_poly.pdbx_strand_id
1 'polypeptide(L)'
;MKWVVALFAGLFVVALSSADAEIWEEDDNEVLIRSERGAKNKDQCRYVKGSWTECDTKTNMRTRTLTLKKGDRATCELTKTIQKKCKKGGRRNRQ
;
A
#
# COMPACT_ATOMS: atom_id res chain seq x y z
N MET A 1 -11.27 -66.09 -16.34
CA MET A 1 -11.46 -64.68 -16.79
C MET A 1 -12.27 -63.84 -15.81
N LYS A 2 -13.53 -64.17 -15.49
CA LYS A 2 -14.39 -63.36 -14.57
C LYS A 2 -13.80 -63.15 -13.16
N TRP A 3 -13.18 -64.18 -12.57
CA TRP A 3 -12.56 -64.10 -11.25
C TRP A 3 -11.28 -63.26 -11.23
N VAL A 4 -10.54 -63.25 -12.34
CA VAL A 4 -9.33 -62.43 -12.49
C VAL A 4 -9.71 -60.95 -12.52
N VAL A 5 -10.79 -60.60 -13.24
CA VAL A 5 -11.35 -59.24 -13.26
C VAL A 5 -11.83 -58.82 -11.87
N ALA A 6 -12.49 -59.71 -11.13
CA ALA A 6 -12.93 -59.41 -9.76
C ALA A 6 -11.75 -59.15 -8.80
N LEU A 7 -10.67 -59.91 -8.92
CA LEU A 7 -9.47 -59.73 -8.10
C LEU A 7 -8.74 -58.42 -8.43
N PHE A 8 -8.57 -58.10 -9.72
CA PHE A 8 -7.97 -56.83 -10.13
C PHE A 8 -8.85 -55.62 -9.77
N ALA A 9 -10.18 -55.75 -9.87
CA ALA A 9 -11.10 -54.71 -9.43
C ALA A 9 -11.01 -54.47 -7.92
N GLY A 10 -10.94 -55.54 -7.12
CA GLY A 10 -10.74 -55.44 -5.67
C GLY A 10 -9.40 -54.78 -5.31
N LEU A 11 -8.33 -55.18 -5.98
CA LEU A 11 -6.99 -54.60 -5.78
C LEU A 11 -6.92 -53.12 -6.18
N PHE A 12 -7.60 -52.74 -7.26
CA PHE A 12 -7.66 -51.36 -7.72
C PHE A 12 -8.47 -50.47 -6.76
N VAL A 13 -9.58 -50.99 -6.20
CA VAL A 13 -10.38 -50.28 -5.19
C VAL A 13 -9.58 -50.04 -3.91
N VAL A 14 -8.80 -51.03 -3.45
CA VAL A 14 -7.95 -50.88 -2.25
C VAL A 14 -6.84 -49.84 -2.47
N ALA A 15 -6.22 -49.83 -3.64
CA ALA A 15 -5.20 -48.82 -3.97
C ALA A 15 -5.77 -47.39 -4.09
N LEU A 16 -7.02 -47.25 -4.55
CA LEU A 16 -7.71 -45.95 -4.59
C LEU A 16 -8.04 -45.42 -3.18
N SER A 17 -8.32 -46.30 -2.21
CA SER A 17 -8.59 -45.89 -0.83
C SER A 17 -7.35 -45.49 -0.01
N SER A 18 -6.13 -45.80 -0.47
CA SER A 18 -4.88 -45.45 0.20
C SER A 18 -4.16 -44.24 -0.41
N ALA A 19 -4.84 -43.49 -1.29
CA ALA A 19 -4.39 -42.14 -1.60
C ALA A 19 -4.82 -41.25 -0.44
N ASP A 20 -3.97 -41.17 0.59
CA ASP A 20 -4.03 -40.11 1.59
C ASP A 20 -3.90 -38.78 0.83
N ALA A 21 -5.05 -38.21 0.50
CA ALA A 21 -5.12 -36.82 0.10
C ALA A 21 -4.73 -36.03 1.34
N GLU A 22 -3.47 -35.61 1.40
CA GLU A 22 -3.04 -34.60 2.36
C GLU A 22 -3.89 -33.36 2.09
N ILE A 23 -4.95 -33.23 2.87
CA ILE A 23 -5.86 -32.09 2.86
C ILE A 23 -5.04 -30.96 3.46
N TRP A 24 -4.55 -30.07 2.62
CA TRP A 24 -3.89 -28.86 3.08
C TRP A 24 -4.98 -27.98 3.68
N GLU A 25 -5.01 -27.87 5.00
CA GLU A 25 -5.88 -26.94 5.69
C GLU A 25 -5.38 -25.53 5.34
N GLU A 26 -6.14 -24.83 4.49
CA GLU A 26 -5.84 -23.47 4.07
C GLU A 26 -5.97 -22.57 5.31
N ASP A 27 -4.85 -22.04 5.80
CA ASP A 27 -4.82 -21.12 6.94
C ASP A 27 -5.50 -19.80 6.54
N ASP A 28 -6.82 -19.74 6.69
CA ASP A 28 -7.71 -18.62 6.31
C ASP A 28 -7.52 -17.34 7.16
N ASN A 29 -6.42 -17.24 7.91
CA ASN A 29 -6.22 -16.19 8.90
C ASN A 29 -5.22 -15.11 8.47
N GLU A 30 -5.16 -14.78 7.18
CA GLU A 30 -4.46 -13.57 6.72
C GLU A 30 -5.33 -12.32 6.88
N VAL A 31 -5.22 -11.64 8.03
CA VAL A 31 -5.80 -10.30 8.20
C VAL A 31 -4.94 -9.30 7.44
N LEU A 32 -5.34 -8.98 6.20
CA LEU A 32 -4.79 -7.84 5.47
C LEU A 32 -5.19 -6.53 6.16
N ILE A 33 -4.42 -6.11 7.17
CA ILE A 33 -4.58 -4.80 7.80
C ILE A 33 -4.23 -3.76 6.74
N ARG A 34 -5.27 -3.17 6.13
CA ARG A 34 -5.11 -1.95 5.37
C ARG A 34 -4.61 -0.88 6.34
N SER A 35 -3.29 -0.72 6.41
CA SER A 35 -2.66 0.42 7.08
C SER A 35 -3.43 1.66 6.66
N GLU A 36 -4.00 2.35 7.65
CA GLU A 36 -4.81 3.55 7.49
C GLU A 36 -3.98 4.75 6.99
N ARG A 37 -3.18 4.59 5.93
CA ARG A 37 -2.58 5.71 5.19
C ARG A 37 -3.61 6.72 4.68
N GLY A 38 -4.90 6.54 4.97
CA GLY A 38 -6.00 7.44 4.67
C GLY A 38 -6.98 7.74 5.82
N ALA A 39 -6.84 7.22 7.05
CA ALA A 39 -7.64 7.72 8.17
C ALA A 39 -7.06 9.07 8.58
N LYS A 40 -7.51 10.11 7.89
CA LYS A 40 -7.11 11.48 8.21
C LYS A 40 -7.68 11.78 9.58
N ASN A 41 -6.83 11.73 10.59
CA ASN A 41 -7.03 12.41 11.85
C ASN A 41 -7.60 13.81 11.50
N LYS A 42 -8.86 14.06 11.90
CA LYS A 42 -9.64 15.23 11.47
C LYS A 42 -9.07 16.54 12.03
N ASP A 43 -8.06 16.44 12.90
CA ASP A 43 -7.55 17.52 13.75
C ASP A 43 -6.12 17.97 13.36
N GLN A 44 -5.56 17.44 12.26
CA GLN A 44 -4.29 17.95 11.75
C GLN A 44 -4.49 19.23 10.91
N CYS A 45 -3.65 20.23 11.17
CA CYS A 45 -3.59 21.49 10.42
C CYS A 45 -3.49 21.23 8.91
N ARG A 46 -4.53 21.60 8.15
CA ARG A 46 -4.60 21.40 6.71
C ARG A 46 -4.21 22.68 6.00
N TYR A 47 -3.18 22.63 5.18
CA TYR A 47 -2.69 23.77 4.41
C TYR A 47 -2.93 23.63 2.90
N VAL A 48 -3.28 24.75 2.24
CA VAL A 48 -3.21 24.91 0.78
C VAL A 48 -1.77 25.19 0.39
N LYS A 49 -1.29 24.51 -0.65
CA LYS A 49 0.06 24.69 -1.17
C LYS A 49 0.03 25.74 -2.28
N GLY A 50 0.78 26.82 -2.12
CA GLY A 50 1.06 27.75 -3.20
C GLY A 50 2.05 27.19 -4.23
N SER A 51 2.29 27.97 -5.28
CA SER A 51 3.29 27.68 -6.31
C SER A 51 4.71 27.69 -5.74
N TRP A 52 5.58 26.86 -6.29
CA TRP A 52 7.01 26.96 -6.03
C TRP A 52 7.56 28.21 -6.70
N THR A 53 8.42 28.95 -6.00
CA THR A 53 9.25 29.97 -6.62
C THR A 53 10.22 29.32 -7.61
N GLU A 54 10.80 30.16 -8.46
CA GLU A 54 11.93 29.76 -9.29
C GLU A 54 13.09 29.25 -8.43
N CYS A 55 13.94 28.40 -9.01
CA CYS A 55 15.12 27.91 -8.34
C CYS A 55 16.15 29.04 -8.17
N ASP A 56 16.55 29.32 -6.94
CA ASP A 56 17.71 30.17 -6.69
C ASP A 56 18.98 29.39 -7.06
N THR A 57 19.72 29.89 -8.04
CA THR A 57 20.95 29.28 -8.56
C THR A 57 22.09 29.32 -7.55
N LYS A 58 22.07 30.26 -6.59
CA LYS A 58 23.12 30.40 -5.57
C LYS A 58 22.98 29.35 -4.47
N THR A 59 21.76 29.12 -4.00
CA THR A 59 21.48 28.21 -2.88
C THR A 59 21.00 26.83 -3.32
N ASN A 60 20.63 26.68 -4.59
CA ASN A 60 19.97 25.49 -5.14
C ASN A 60 18.67 25.15 -4.39
N MET A 61 17.95 26.17 -3.91
CA MET A 61 16.70 26.02 -3.18
C MET A 61 15.56 26.75 -3.90
N ARG A 62 14.35 26.25 -3.68
CA ARG A 62 13.10 26.92 -4.05
C ARG A 62 12.18 26.92 -2.85
N THR A 63 11.39 27.96 -2.71
CA THR A 63 10.48 28.15 -1.59
C THR A 63 9.03 28.13 -2.07
N ARG A 64 8.09 27.82 -1.18
CA ARG A 64 6.67 28.07 -1.42
C ARG A 64 5.96 28.40 -0.14
N THR A 65 4.87 29.12 -0.28
CA THR A 65 4.00 29.48 0.82
C THR A 65 2.87 28.46 0.98
N LEU A 66 2.56 28.12 2.23
CA LEU A 66 1.45 27.28 2.66
C LEU A 66 0.46 28.14 3.44
N THR A 67 -0.81 28.15 3.05
CA THR A 67 -1.86 28.92 3.73
C THR A 67 -2.84 27.99 4.44
N LEU A 68 -3.21 28.30 5.67
CA LEU A 68 -4.08 27.45 6.49
C LEU A 68 -5.49 27.37 5.88
N LYS A 69 -5.94 26.14 5.60
CA LYS A 69 -7.30 25.82 5.11
C LYS A 69 -8.22 25.36 6.23
N LYS A 70 -7.71 24.54 7.16
CA LYS A 70 -8.47 23.95 8.27
C LYS A 70 -7.55 23.76 9.47
N GLY A 71 -8.03 24.07 10.67
CA GLY A 71 -7.29 23.95 11.93
C GLY A 71 -7.46 25.21 12.77
N ASP A 72 -7.18 25.10 14.06
CA ASP A 72 -7.32 26.22 15.00
C ASP A 72 -6.14 27.18 14.86
N ARG A 73 -6.41 28.49 14.87
CA ARG A 73 -5.36 29.51 14.75
C ARG A 73 -4.43 29.59 15.96
N ALA A 74 -4.84 29.00 17.09
CA ALA A 74 -4.03 28.91 18.31
C ALA A 74 -2.94 27.83 18.22
N THR A 75 -3.18 26.76 17.45
CA THR A 75 -2.27 25.61 17.31
C THR A 75 -1.60 25.56 15.94
N CYS A 76 -2.24 26.10 14.91
CA CYS A 76 -1.78 26.12 13.54
C CYS A 76 -1.44 27.56 13.10
N GLU A 77 -0.20 27.82 12.67
CA GLU A 77 0.14 29.11 12.08
C GLU A 77 -0.67 29.34 10.79
N LEU A 78 -1.08 30.59 10.54
CA LEU A 78 -1.89 30.97 9.38
C LEU A 78 -1.14 30.74 8.05
N THR A 79 0.15 31.06 8.03
CA THR A 79 1.00 31.00 6.85
C THR A 79 2.35 30.40 7.21
N LYS A 80 2.79 29.39 6.46
CA LYS A 80 4.10 28.76 6.63
C LYS A 80 4.88 28.79 5.33
N THR A 81 6.18 28.99 5.37
CA THR A 81 7.06 28.85 4.20
C THR A 81 7.80 27.54 4.27
N ILE A 82 7.80 26.78 3.18
CA ILE A 82 8.63 25.58 3.07
C ILE A 82 9.67 25.75 1.98
N GLN A 83 10.86 25.21 2.23
CA GLN A 83 11.96 25.21 1.29
C GLN A 83 12.24 23.79 0.82
N LYS A 84 12.61 23.65 -0.44
CA LYS A 84 13.05 22.37 -0.99
C LYS A 84 14.21 22.60 -1.94
N LYS A 85 15.16 21.67 -1.93
CA LYS A 85 16.22 21.63 -2.93
C LYS A 85 15.64 21.58 -4.35
N CYS A 86 16.26 22.32 -5.25
CA CYS A 86 15.89 22.30 -6.65
C CYS A 86 16.09 20.90 -7.24
N LYS A 87 15.24 20.58 -8.21
CA LYS A 87 15.30 19.30 -8.89
C LYS A 87 16.41 19.37 -9.94
N LYS A 88 17.50 18.64 -9.74
CA LYS A 88 18.42 18.32 -10.84
C LYS A 88 17.66 17.42 -11.83
N GLY A 89 17.75 17.72 -13.13
CA GLY A 89 16.87 17.20 -14.18
C GLY A 89 16.48 15.72 -14.02
N GLY A 90 15.17 15.45 -14.00
CA GLY A 90 14.65 14.09 -13.89
C GLY A 90 13.14 14.04 -13.71
N ARG A 91 12.37 14.30 -14.77
CA ARG A 91 10.89 14.20 -14.77
C ARG A 91 10.44 12.74 -14.53
N ARG A 92 10.38 12.28 -13.28
CA ARG A 92 9.50 11.15 -12.93
C ARG A 92 8.06 11.66 -12.89
N ASN A 93 7.39 11.56 -14.03
CA ASN A 93 5.94 11.65 -14.12
C ASN A 93 5.37 10.51 -13.28
N ARG A 94 4.56 10.83 -12.28
CA ARG A 94 3.67 9.86 -11.65
C ARG A 94 2.29 10.20 -12.20
N GLN A 95 1.96 9.60 -13.36
CA GLN A 95 0.57 9.40 -13.76
C GLN A 95 -0.04 8.36 -12.81
#